data_AF-A0A6J7TJT9-F1
#
_entry.id   AF-A0A6J7TJT9-F1
#
_cell.length_a   1.000
_cell.length_b   1.000
_cell.length_c   1.000
_cell.angle_alpha   90.00
_cell.angle_beta   90.00
_cell.angle_gamma   90.00
#
_symmetry.space_group_name_H-M   'P 1'
#
loop_
_entity.id
_entity.type
_entity.pdbx_description
1 polymer ?
#
loop_
_entity_poly.entity_id
_entity_poly.type
_entity_poly.pdbx_seq_one_letter_code
_entity_poly.pdbx_strand_id
1 'polypeptide(L)'
;MWSPGVKLGVKPGSWSHRNEWFGPVLAIMHAPDFETAIDWQNATDFGLTAGVHALDEKECELWISRIEAGNLYVNRGTTGAVVNRQPFGGWKRSSVGPTSKAGGANYLNNLRNWDSLTDLSELIESSSHWWDAIGSKAIDASGLLVERNYQLYKISHRTYVVRIDESTSLDAINYIHWVGEKTGSTIEFSTERENIRVAHAIVESVSDLAARLVSPEKVRWLSNELLPASVLLNKGISADTRPIAARGDVELPRWVLEQSVSITNHRYGNVGAGPRPRITME
;
A
#
# COMPACT_ATOMS: atom_id res chain seq x y z
N MET A 1 15.99 -30.49 -15.70
CA MET A 1 14.70 -29.83 -15.92
C MET A 1 13.69 -30.41 -14.95
N TRP A 2 12.83 -29.58 -14.37
CA TRP A 2 11.76 -30.01 -13.45
C TRP A 2 10.42 -29.93 -14.16
N SER A 3 9.58 -30.96 -14.04
CA SER A 3 8.17 -30.89 -14.45
C SER A 3 7.33 -30.17 -13.39
N PRO A 4 6.18 -29.57 -13.74
CA PRO A 4 5.32 -28.92 -12.76
C PRO A 4 4.69 -29.93 -11.80
N GLY A 5 4.40 -29.47 -10.58
CA GLY A 5 3.73 -30.26 -9.54
C GLY A 5 2.55 -29.53 -8.90
N VAL A 6 1.58 -30.29 -8.40
CA VAL A 6 0.45 -29.76 -7.62
C VAL A 6 0.43 -30.43 -6.26
N LYS A 7 0.49 -29.63 -5.19
CA LYS A 7 0.39 -30.09 -3.81
C LYS A 7 -1.03 -29.87 -3.28
N LEU A 8 -1.71 -30.96 -2.97
CA LEU A 8 -3.06 -30.94 -2.43
C LEU A 8 -3.07 -30.86 -0.90
N GLY A 9 -4.16 -30.34 -0.34
CA GLY A 9 -4.40 -30.36 1.10
C GLY A 9 -3.47 -29.46 1.91
N VAL A 10 -2.92 -28.40 1.31
CA VAL A 10 -2.14 -27.40 2.03
C VAL A 10 -3.04 -26.73 3.07
N LYS A 11 -2.53 -26.61 4.30
CA LYS A 11 -3.27 -26.07 5.44
C LYS A 11 -2.86 -24.62 5.73
N PRO A 12 -3.78 -23.78 6.24
CA PRO A 12 -3.42 -22.44 6.71
C PRO A 12 -2.30 -22.53 7.76
N GLY A 13 -1.47 -21.49 7.85
CA GLY A 13 -0.27 -21.47 8.69
C GLY A 13 0.86 -22.46 8.36
N SER A 14 0.64 -23.47 7.51
CA SER A 14 1.69 -24.46 7.19
C SER A 14 2.87 -23.84 6.44
N TRP A 15 4.04 -24.49 6.47
CA TRP A 15 5.23 -24.03 5.75
C TRP A 15 4.95 -23.76 4.26
N SER A 16 4.15 -24.61 3.61
CA SER A 16 3.77 -24.45 2.19
C SER A 16 2.88 -23.25 1.92
N HIS A 17 2.10 -22.81 2.91
CA HIS A 17 1.28 -21.59 2.80
C HIS A 17 2.11 -20.32 3.06
N ARG A 18 3.14 -20.40 3.91
CA ARG A 18 3.91 -19.24 4.38
C ARG A 18 5.18 -18.94 3.59
N ASN A 19 5.60 -19.82 2.68
CA ASN A 19 6.89 -19.70 2.00
C ASN A 19 6.71 -19.73 0.49
N GLU A 20 7.36 -18.78 -0.18
CA GLU A 20 7.51 -18.76 -1.62
C GLU A 20 8.57 -19.79 -2.04
N TRP A 21 8.22 -20.66 -2.99
CA TRP A 21 9.12 -21.71 -3.49
C TRP A 21 9.89 -21.31 -4.74
N PHE A 22 9.45 -20.24 -5.42
CA PHE A 22 10.04 -19.71 -6.63
C PHE A 22 10.33 -20.79 -7.71
N GLY A 23 9.39 -21.72 -7.86
CA GLY A 23 9.51 -22.89 -8.73
C GLY A 23 8.15 -23.39 -9.23
N PRO A 24 8.14 -24.44 -10.07
CA PRO A 24 6.94 -24.86 -10.81
C PRO A 24 6.02 -25.74 -9.95
N VAL A 25 5.64 -25.27 -8.76
CA VAL A 25 4.77 -26.04 -7.85
C VAL A 25 3.60 -25.18 -7.39
N LEU A 26 2.38 -25.67 -7.62
CA LEU A 26 1.13 -25.05 -7.19
C LEU A 26 0.63 -25.71 -5.90
N ALA A 27 0.17 -24.92 -4.94
CA ALA A 27 -0.51 -25.39 -3.74
C ALA A 27 -2.03 -25.22 -3.85
N ILE A 28 -2.79 -26.23 -3.43
CA ILE A 28 -4.25 -26.15 -3.31
C ILE A 28 -4.65 -26.22 -1.84
N MET A 29 -5.42 -25.21 -1.42
CA MET A 29 -6.02 -25.06 -0.10
C MET A 29 -7.55 -25.08 -0.25
N HIS A 30 -8.26 -25.71 0.68
CA HIS A 30 -9.73 -25.72 0.70
C HIS A 30 -10.21 -24.95 1.92
N ALA A 31 -10.79 -23.77 1.69
CA ALA A 31 -11.43 -22.98 2.71
C ALA A 31 -12.89 -23.44 2.92
N PRO A 32 -13.44 -23.32 4.15
CA PRO A 32 -14.84 -23.64 4.42
C PRO A 32 -15.81 -22.65 3.77
N ASP A 33 -15.38 -21.41 3.56
CA ASP A 33 -16.16 -20.32 2.98
C ASP A 33 -15.22 -19.27 2.36
N PHE A 34 -15.82 -18.29 1.67
CA PHE A 34 -15.10 -17.27 0.92
C PHE A 34 -14.36 -16.27 1.81
N GLU A 35 -14.94 -15.89 2.96
CA GLU A 35 -14.31 -14.97 3.90
C GLU A 35 -13.04 -15.59 4.51
N THR A 36 -13.10 -16.85 4.89
CA THR A 36 -11.94 -17.60 5.38
C THR A 36 -10.86 -17.71 4.31
N ALA A 37 -11.23 -17.84 3.02
CA ALA A 37 -10.26 -17.85 1.92
C ALA A 37 -9.55 -16.49 1.77
N ILE A 38 -10.28 -15.38 1.92
CA ILE A 38 -9.74 -14.01 1.96
C ILE A 38 -8.75 -13.86 3.12
N ASP A 39 -9.14 -14.31 4.32
CA ASP A 39 -8.29 -14.24 5.51
C ASP A 39 -7.00 -15.04 5.32
N TRP A 40 -7.07 -16.22 4.71
CA TRP A 40 -5.89 -17.03 4.42
C TRP A 40 -4.99 -16.36 3.37
N GLN A 41 -5.55 -15.79 2.31
CA GLN A 41 -4.78 -15.05 1.30
C GLN A 41 -4.02 -13.86 1.92
N ASN A 42 -4.68 -13.11 2.81
CA ASN A 42 -4.08 -11.99 3.53
C ASN A 42 -3.10 -12.42 4.62
N ALA A 43 -3.23 -13.63 5.15
CA ALA A 43 -2.40 -14.07 6.26
C ALA A 43 -0.91 -14.04 5.89
N THR A 44 -0.54 -14.34 4.64
CA THR A 44 0.87 -14.40 4.22
C THR A 44 1.61 -13.08 4.50
N ASP A 45 2.92 -13.14 4.72
CA ASP A 45 3.71 -11.92 4.98
C ASP A 45 3.85 -11.02 3.73
N PHE A 46 3.31 -11.46 2.59
CA PHE A 46 3.49 -10.87 1.28
C PHE A 46 2.17 -10.31 0.76
N GLY A 47 2.25 -9.36 -0.17
CA GLY A 47 1.11 -8.66 -0.75
C GLY A 47 1.43 -8.16 -2.16
N LEU A 48 2.01 -9.02 -3.00
CA LEU A 48 2.43 -8.63 -4.36
C LEU A 48 1.27 -8.67 -5.35
N THR A 49 0.86 -9.87 -5.75
CA THR A 49 -0.28 -10.09 -6.65
C THR A 49 -1.30 -11.00 -5.99
N ALA A 50 -2.58 -10.78 -6.31
CA ALA A 50 -3.68 -11.61 -5.86
C ALA A 50 -4.74 -11.68 -6.97
N GLY A 51 -5.46 -12.79 -7.04
CA GLY A 51 -6.54 -12.94 -8.01
C GLY A 51 -7.74 -13.68 -7.45
N VAL A 52 -8.91 -13.35 -8.00
CA VAL A 52 -10.17 -14.03 -7.74
C VAL A 52 -10.83 -14.42 -9.07
N HIS A 53 -11.42 -15.61 -9.08
CA HIS A 53 -12.27 -16.07 -10.17
C HIS A 53 -13.68 -16.24 -9.62
N ALA A 54 -14.54 -15.26 -9.87
CA ALA A 54 -15.92 -15.21 -9.42
C ALA A 54 -16.76 -14.39 -10.41
N LEU A 55 -18.03 -14.77 -10.60
CA LEU A 55 -18.96 -14.02 -11.45
C LEU A 55 -19.94 -13.18 -10.63
N ASP A 56 -20.10 -13.48 -9.34
CA ASP A 56 -20.90 -12.67 -8.45
C ASP A 56 -20.20 -11.34 -8.17
N GLU A 57 -20.91 -10.24 -8.40
CA GLU A 57 -20.35 -8.89 -8.28
C GLU A 57 -20.06 -8.53 -6.83
N LYS A 58 -20.84 -9.05 -5.87
CA LYS A 58 -20.66 -8.76 -4.44
C LYS A 58 -19.47 -9.51 -3.88
N GLU A 59 -19.23 -10.76 -4.31
CA GLU A 59 -18.00 -11.50 -3.99
C GLU A 59 -16.77 -10.77 -4.53
N CYS A 60 -16.83 -10.27 -5.77
CA CYS A 60 -15.75 -9.47 -6.35
C CYS A 60 -15.53 -8.16 -5.56
N GLU A 61 -16.60 -7.45 -5.20
CA GLU A 61 -16.54 -6.20 -4.43
C GLU A 61 -15.95 -6.43 -3.03
N LEU A 62 -16.41 -7.46 -2.32
CA LEU A 62 -15.89 -7.89 -1.01
C LEU A 62 -14.41 -8.27 -1.08
N TRP A 63 -14.01 -9.00 -2.12
CA TRP A 63 -12.62 -9.39 -2.30
C TRP A 63 -11.72 -8.18 -2.58
N ILE A 64 -12.13 -7.28 -3.48
CA ILE A 64 -11.37 -6.06 -3.80
C ILE A 64 -11.18 -5.18 -2.55
N SER A 65 -12.21 -5.02 -1.72
CA SER A 65 -12.13 -4.16 -0.53
C SER A 65 -11.28 -4.77 0.59
N ARG A 66 -11.20 -6.10 0.70
CA ARG A 66 -10.52 -6.79 1.80
C ARG A 66 -9.09 -7.25 1.49
N ILE A 67 -8.70 -7.43 0.23
CA ILE A 67 -7.37 -7.97 -0.07
C ILE A 67 -6.25 -6.95 0.15
N GLU A 68 -5.25 -7.40 0.90
CA GLU A 68 -4.04 -6.68 1.21
C GLU A 68 -2.89 -7.02 0.24
N ALA A 69 -3.06 -6.63 -1.03
CA ALA A 69 -2.02 -6.77 -2.06
C ALA A 69 -2.02 -5.59 -3.03
N GLY A 70 -0.86 -5.30 -3.61
CA GLY A 70 -0.70 -4.18 -4.52
C GLY A 70 -1.34 -4.39 -5.90
N ASN A 71 -1.36 -5.60 -6.44
CA ASN A 71 -1.90 -5.87 -7.78
C ASN A 71 -3.00 -6.93 -7.72
N LEU A 72 -4.24 -6.51 -7.98
CA LEU A 72 -5.44 -7.34 -7.92
C LEU A 72 -5.96 -7.67 -9.32
N TYR A 73 -6.37 -8.92 -9.52
CA TYR A 73 -6.83 -9.44 -10.81
C TYR A 73 -8.15 -10.21 -10.65
N VAL A 74 -9.20 -9.77 -11.35
CA VAL A 74 -10.52 -10.41 -11.34
C VAL A 74 -10.76 -11.10 -12.67
N ASN A 75 -10.99 -12.42 -12.60
CA ASN A 75 -11.27 -13.31 -13.74
C ASN A 75 -10.17 -13.38 -14.81
N ARG A 76 -8.91 -13.25 -14.40
CA ARG A 76 -7.74 -13.35 -15.26
C ARG A 76 -6.49 -13.81 -14.48
N GLY A 77 -5.42 -14.13 -15.21
CA GLY A 77 -4.13 -14.46 -14.60
C GLY A 77 -3.53 -13.28 -13.82
N THR A 78 -2.67 -13.59 -12.84
CA THR A 78 -2.05 -12.63 -11.92
C THR A 78 -0.64 -12.20 -12.31
N THR A 79 -0.18 -12.58 -13.50
CA THR A 79 1.15 -12.26 -14.05
C THR A 79 1.02 -11.46 -15.35
N GLY A 80 2.14 -10.99 -15.90
CA GLY A 80 2.15 -10.24 -17.15
C GLY A 80 1.58 -8.83 -17.03
N ALA A 81 1.88 -8.14 -15.92
CA ALA A 81 1.51 -6.75 -15.72
C ALA A 81 2.08 -5.86 -16.84
N VAL A 82 1.22 -5.02 -17.43
CA VAL A 82 1.58 -4.11 -18.52
C VAL A 82 1.75 -2.70 -17.97
N VAL A 83 2.84 -2.04 -18.33
CA VAL A 83 3.15 -0.65 -17.94
C VAL A 83 1.94 0.27 -18.18
N ASN A 84 1.65 1.11 -17.19
CA ASN A 84 0.53 2.07 -17.16
C ASN A 84 -0.90 1.47 -17.23
N ARG A 85 -1.06 0.16 -17.50
CA ARG A 85 -2.34 -0.54 -17.32
C ARG A 85 -2.43 -1.13 -15.92
N GLN A 86 -1.42 -1.90 -15.53
CA GLN A 86 -1.27 -2.43 -14.18
C GLN A 86 0.11 -2.06 -13.65
N PRO A 87 0.35 -0.78 -13.25
CA PRO A 87 1.55 -0.45 -12.50
C PRO A 87 1.86 -1.50 -11.43
N PHE A 88 3.12 -1.90 -11.32
CA PHE A 88 3.48 -3.12 -10.59
C PHE A 88 4.26 -2.82 -9.32
N GLY A 89 3.84 -3.42 -8.22
CA GLY A 89 4.48 -3.29 -6.91
C GLY A 89 3.58 -3.81 -5.80
N GLY A 90 4.16 -4.37 -4.73
CA GLY A 90 3.43 -5.01 -3.65
C GLY A 90 3.38 -4.20 -2.35
N TRP A 91 2.68 -4.75 -1.37
CA TRP A 91 2.63 -4.29 0.01
C TRP A 91 3.34 -5.29 0.94
N LYS A 92 3.38 -4.99 2.24
CA LYS A 92 4.00 -5.86 3.26
C LYS A 92 5.47 -6.17 2.88
N ARG A 93 5.93 -7.42 3.06
CA ARG A 93 7.29 -7.84 2.71
C ARG A 93 7.55 -8.00 1.21
N SER A 94 6.56 -7.70 0.35
CA SER A 94 6.75 -7.65 -1.10
C SER A 94 7.35 -6.33 -1.59
N SER A 95 7.59 -5.37 -0.69
CA SER A 95 8.27 -4.12 -1.00
C SER A 95 9.27 -3.75 0.11
N VAL A 96 10.31 -3.02 -0.26
CA VAL A 96 11.22 -2.32 0.64
C VAL A 96 11.29 -0.87 0.16
N GLY A 97 11.06 0.08 1.07
CA GLY A 97 10.97 1.49 0.75
C GLY A 97 9.56 1.93 0.30
N PRO A 98 9.47 2.95 -0.58
CA PRO A 98 8.19 3.48 -1.05
C PRO A 98 7.33 2.41 -1.73
N THR A 99 6.02 2.48 -1.52
CA THR A 99 5.02 1.59 -2.16
C THR A 99 4.60 2.04 -3.55
N SER A 100 5.30 3.02 -4.13
CA SER A 100 5.03 3.49 -5.49
C SER A 100 5.33 2.41 -6.52
N LYS A 101 4.49 2.29 -7.54
CA LYS A 101 4.54 1.18 -8.48
C LYS A 101 5.40 1.48 -9.71
N ALA A 102 6.24 0.53 -10.09
CA ALA A 102 6.97 0.59 -11.35
C ALA A 102 6.00 0.66 -12.53
N GLY A 103 6.29 1.53 -13.50
CA GLY A 103 5.37 1.79 -14.61
C GLY A 103 4.10 2.57 -14.24
N GLY A 104 4.05 3.15 -13.03
CA GLY A 104 3.03 4.10 -12.58
C GLY A 104 3.58 5.53 -12.46
N ALA A 105 2.69 6.49 -12.20
CA ALA A 105 2.99 7.92 -12.25
C ALA A 105 4.03 8.37 -11.21
N ASN A 106 4.05 7.78 -10.01
CA ASN A 106 4.88 8.26 -8.90
C ASN A 106 6.28 7.64 -8.86
N TYR A 107 6.60 6.64 -9.69
CA TYR A 107 7.85 5.90 -9.55
C TYR A 107 9.08 6.81 -9.66
N LEU A 108 9.09 7.71 -10.64
CA LEU A 108 10.18 8.66 -10.85
C LEU A 108 10.31 9.69 -9.72
N ASN A 109 9.22 9.99 -8.99
CA ASN A 109 9.26 10.93 -7.88
C ASN A 109 10.15 10.43 -6.74
N ASN A 110 10.43 9.13 -6.67
CA ASN A 110 11.33 8.54 -5.67
C ASN A 110 12.81 8.58 -6.06
N LEU A 111 13.12 8.93 -7.31
CA LEU A 111 14.49 9.03 -7.83
C LEU A 111 14.98 10.49 -7.90
N ARG A 112 14.27 11.40 -7.23
CA ARG A 112 14.55 12.84 -7.22
C ARG A 112 14.51 13.37 -5.79
N ASN A 113 15.36 14.35 -5.53
CA ASN A 113 15.18 15.23 -4.39
C ASN A 113 14.18 16.31 -4.76
N TRP A 114 13.29 16.63 -3.83
CA TRP A 114 12.28 17.65 -3.97
C TRP A 114 12.56 18.77 -2.99
N ASP A 115 12.23 19.99 -3.38
CA ASP A 115 12.31 21.13 -2.46
C ASP A 115 11.47 20.86 -1.22
N SER A 116 12.04 21.19 -0.07
CA SER A 116 11.38 20.99 1.21
C SER A 116 10.30 22.04 1.41
N LEU A 117 9.30 21.71 2.23
CA LEU A 117 8.21 22.61 2.63
C LEU A 117 8.71 24.02 2.98
N THR A 118 8.21 25.02 2.25
CA THR A 118 8.45 26.45 2.48
C THR A 118 7.18 27.21 2.89
N ASP A 119 6.01 26.78 2.41
CA ASP A 119 4.71 27.37 2.73
C ASP A 119 3.68 26.26 2.98
N LEU A 120 3.14 26.22 4.20
CA LEU A 120 2.16 25.22 4.63
C LEU A 120 0.83 25.34 3.86
N SER A 121 0.39 26.57 3.59
CA SER A 121 -0.90 26.82 2.94
C SER A 121 -0.87 26.34 1.50
N GLU A 122 0.22 26.64 0.77
CA GLU A 122 0.44 26.17 -0.60
C GLU A 122 0.54 24.64 -0.67
N LEU A 123 1.23 24.01 0.29
CA LEU A 123 1.31 22.56 0.36
C LEU A 123 -0.06 21.92 0.62
N ILE A 124 -0.86 22.46 1.54
CA ILE A 124 -2.22 21.97 1.83
C ILE A 124 -3.14 22.14 0.61
N GLU A 125 -3.08 23.29 -0.08
CA GLU A 125 -3.89 23.56 -1.26
C GLU A 125 -3.55 22.59 -2.40
N SER A 126 -2.26 22.47 -2.73
CA SER A 126 -1.80 21.54 -3.78
C SER A 126 -2.09 20.07 -3.43
N SER A 127 -1.99 19.69 -2.16
CA SER A 127 -2.34 18.35 -1.67
C SER A 127 -3.84 18.08 -1.79
N SER A 128 -4.68 19.05 -1.42
CA SER A 128 -6.14 18.97 -1.56
C SER A 128 -6.53 18.81 -3.01
N HIS A 129 -5.93 19.61 -3.90
CA HIS A 129 -6.16 19.52 -5.33
C HIS A 129 -5.82 18.13 -5.88
N TRP A 130 -4.64 17.59 -5.52
CA TRP A 130 -4.25 16.24 -5.93
C TRP A 130 -5.18 15.16 -5.37
N TRP A 131 -5.61 15.27 -4.12
CA TRP A 131 -6.52 14.31 -3.51
C TRP A 131 -7.87 14.27 -4.23
N ASP A 132 -8.47 15.43 -4.47
CA ASP A 132 -9.78 15.53 -5.09
C ASP A 132 -9.73 15.19 -6.59
N ALA A 133 -8.60 15.45 -7.25
CA ALA A 133 -8.38 15.09 -8.65
C ALA A 133 -8.06 13.60 -8.85
N ILE A 134 -7.21 13.04 -8.00
CA ILE A 134 -6.54 11.74 -8.18
C ILE A 134 -6.65 10.85 -6.95
N GLY A 135 -6.16 11.31 -5.78
CA GLY A 135 -5.96 10.47 -4.59
C GLY A 135 -7.21 9.79 -4.05
N SER A 136 -8.39 10.37 -4.29
CA SER A 136 -9.71 9.87 -3.86
C SER A 136 -10.49 9.08 -4.93
N LYS A 137 -9.88 8.83 -6.11
CA LYS A 137 -10.56 8.19 -7.25
C LYS A 137 -9.94 6.87 -7.66
N ALA A 138 -10.77 5.99 -8.22
CA ALA A 138 -10.34 4.88 -9.04
C ALA A 138 -10.26 5.31 -10.51
N ILE A 139 -9.04 5.42 -11.05
CA ILE A 139 -8.77 5.95 -12.39
C ILE A 139 -8.45 4.81 -13.36
N ASP A 140 -9.21 4.70 -14.45
CA ASP A 140 -8.85 3.84 -15.59
C ASP A 140 -8.28 4.69 -16.74
N ALA A 141 -6.96 4.80 -16.76
CA ALA A 141 -6.25 5.49 -17.84
C ALA A 141 -6.10 4.63 -19.11
N SER A 142 -6.40 3.33 -19.04
CA SER A 142 -6.21 2.41 -20.17
C SER A 142 -7.31 2.54 -21.22
N GLY A 143 -8.54 2.87 -20.79
CA GLY A 143 -9.69 3.07 -21.68
C GLY A 143 -10.07 1.83 -22.51
N LEU A 144 -9.68 0.63 -22.07
CA LEU A 144 -9.92 -0.59 -22.82
C LEU A 144 -11.38 -1.06 -22.69
N LEU A 145 -11.92 -1.60 -23.78
CA LEU A 145 -13.29 -2.12 -23.80
C LEU A 145 -13.41 -3.45 -23.04
N VAL A 146 -12.45 -4.35 -23.27
CA VAL A 146 -12.46 -5.75 -22.81
C VAL A 146 -11.98 -5.94 -21.38
N GLU A 147 -11.38 -4.92 -20.78
CA GLU A 147 -10.74 -4.99 -19.48
C GLU A 147 -10.76 -3.61 -18.83
N ARG A 148 -11.15 -3.53 -17.57
CA ARG A 148 -11.09 -2.29 -16.78
C ARG A 148 -9.88 -2.34 -15.89
N ASN A 149 -9.09 -1.27 -15.89
CA ASN A 149 -7.79 -1.22 -15.23
C ASN A 149 -7.70 0.01 -14.34
N TYR A 150 -8.11 -0.16 -13.09
CA TYR A 150 -8.14 0.93 -12.13
C TYR A 150 -6.79 1.06 -11.43
N GLN A 151 -6.32 2.30 -11.34
CA GLN A 151 -5.29 2.74 -10.40
C GLN A 151 -6.00 3.50 -9.29
N LEU A 152 -5.70 3.16 -8.04
CA LEU A 152 -6.24 3.84 -6.86
C LEU A 152 -5.20 3.90 -5.73
N TYR A 153 -5.51 4.70 -4.72
CA TYR A 153 -4.70 4.93 -3.55
C TYR A 153 -5.49 4.52 -2.30
N LYS A 154 -5.15 3.38 -1.71
CA LYS A 154 -5.80 2.83 -0.52
C LYS A 154 -5.28 3.54 0.73
N ILE A 155 -6.21 3.81 1.65
CA ILE A 155 -5.90 4.24 3.01
C ILE A 155 -5.64 2.97 3.81
N SER A 156 -4.50 2.91 4.52
CA SER A 156 -4.25 1.76 5.39
C SER A 156 -4.98 1.91 6.72
N HIS A 157 -5.49 0.78 7.23
CA HIS A 157 -6.00 0.68 8.59
C HIS A 157 -4.88 0.52 9.64
N ARG A 158 -3.63 0.33 9.21
CA ARG A 158 -2.47 0.22 10.09
C ARG A 158 -1.89 1.60 10.38
N THR A 159 -1.28 1.74 11.55
CA THR A 159 -0.70 2.99 12.01
C THR A 159 0.52 3.41 11.18
N TYR A 160 0.56 4.71 10.87
CA TYR A 160 1.73 5.41 10.34
C TYR A 160 2.49 5.99 11.52
N VAL A 161 3.78 5.69 11.63
CA VAL A 161 4.60 6.18 12.74
C VAL A 161 5.54 7.27 12.25
N VAL A 162 5.56 8.41 12.94
CA VAL A 162 6.40 9.56 12.60
C VAL A 162 7.36 9.85 13.75
N ARG A 163 8.66 9.66 13.53
CA ARG A 163 9.70 10.05 14.49
C ARG A 163 10.07 11.52 14.26
N ILE A 164 9.96 12.32 15.31
CA ILE A 164 10.25 13.76 15.32
C ILE A 164 11.16 14.15 16.49
N ASP A 165 11.78 15.31 16.37
CA ASP A 165 12.57 15.95 17.43
C ASP A 165 12.39 17.49 17.40
N GLU A 166 13.18 18.22 18.18
CA GLU A 166 13.13 19.68 18.24
C GLU A 166 13.44 20.40 16.92
N SER A 167 14.10 19.72 15.98
CA SER A 167 14.44 20.25 14.66
C SER A 167 13.28 20.14 13.67
N THR A 168 12.29 19.30 13.96
CA THR A 168 11.10 19.16 13.11
C THR A 168 10.26 20.45 13.18
N SER A 169 9.98 21.04 12.01
CA SER A 169 9.24 22.30 11.93
C SER A 169 7.77 22.12 12.35
N LEU A 170 7.18 23.17 12.90
CA LEU A 170 5.76 23.18 13.26
C LEU A 170 4.87 22.99 12.02
N ASP A 171 5.27 23.56 10.88
CA ASP A 171 4.52 23.39 9.63
C ASP A 171 4.52 21.94 9.13
N ALA A 172 5.64 21.22 9.27
CA ALA A 172 5.69 19.80 8.94
C ALA A 172 4.75 18.99 9.84
N ILE A 173 4.75 19.27 11.15
CA ILE A 173 3.84 18.64 12.11
C ILE A 173 2.38 18.92 11.75
N ASN A 174 2.02 20.18 11.50
CA ASN A 174 0.67 20.59 11.14
C ASN A 174 0.20 19.96 9.83
N TYR A 175 1.09 19.87 8.84
CA TYR A 175 0.78 19.19 7.58
C TYR A 175 0.47 17.71 7.81
N ILE A 176 1.23 17.01 8.66
CA ILE A 176 1.01 15.59 8.95
C ILE A 176 -0.32 15.39 9.68
N HIS A 177 -0.68 16.26 10.63
CA HIS A 177 -2.01 16.24 11.24
C HIS A 177 -3.11 16.41 10.19
N TRP A 178 -2.96 17.38 9.29
CA TRP A 178 -3.89 17.59 8.17
C TRP A 178 -3.99 16.35 7.26
N VAL A 179 -2.88 15.65 6.98
CA VAL A 179 -2.90 14.39 6.22
C VAL A 179 -3.74 13.34 6.94
N GLY A 180 -3.57 13.19 8.27
CA GLY A 180 -4.36 12.28 9.09
C GLY A 180 -5.86 12.58 9.00
N GLU A 181 -6.24 13.85 9.10
CA GLU A 181 -7.64 14.30 8.98
C GLU A 181 -8.20 14.11 7.57
N LYS A 182 -7.45 14.49 6.53
CA LYS A 182 -7.89 14.44 5.12
C LYS A 182 -8.06 13.01 4.63
N THR A 183 -7.19 12.10 5.07
CA THR A 183 -7.17 10.70 4.60
C THR A 183 -7.87 9.74 5.56
N GLY A 184 -8.09 10.13 6.82
CA GLY A 184 -8.54 9.20 7.86
C GLY A 184 -7.46 8.22 8.34
N SER A 185 -6.19 8.40 7.94
CA SER A 185 -5.09 7.55 8.37
C SER A 185 -4.78 7.73 9.86
N THR A 186 -4.51 6.64 10.56
CA THR A 186 -4.04 6.71 11.96
C THR A 186 -2.56 7.06 11.97
N ILE A 187 -2.21 8.22 12.54
CA ILE A 187 -0.83 8.71 12.62
C ILE A 187 -0.42 8.82 14.10
N GLU A 188 0.71 8.21 14.42
CA GLU A 188 1.31 8.21 15.74
C GLU A 188 2.67 8.91 15.69
N PHE A 189 2.87 9.89 16.57
CA PHE A 189 4.16 10.57 16.72
C PHE A 189 4.99 9.93 17.84
N SER A 190 6.29 9.81 17.60
CA SER A 190 7.29 9.35 18.58
C SER A 190 8.40 10.39 18.69
N THR A 191 8.95 10.58 19.88
CA THR A 191 10.01 11.55 20.16
C THR A 191 10.83 11.18 21.40
N GLU A 192 12.07 11.65 21.51
CA GLU A 192 12.96 11.34 22.64
C GLU A 192 12.53 12.03 23.95
N ARG A 193 11.91 13.20 23.84
CA ARG A 193 11.57 14.07 24.97
C ARG A 193 10.17 14.63 24.79
N GLU A 194 9.54 15.08 25.88
CA GLU A 194 8.26 15.78 25.78
C GLU A 194 8.33 16.92 24.75
N ASN A 195 7.44 16.85 23.76
CA ASN A 195 7.34 17.84 22.70
C ASN A 195 6.01 18.57 22.81
N ILE A 196 6.04 19.81 23.31
CA ILE A 196 4.84 20.64 23.52
C ILE A 196 4.07 20.94 22.22
N ARG A 197 4.66 20.72 21.05
CA ARG A 197 4.04 20.99 19.74
C ARG A 197 3.14 19.85 19.27
N VAL A 198 3.25 18.66 19.85
CA VAL A 198 2.44 17.49 19.47
C VAL A 198 1.80 16.90 20.71
N ALA A 199 0.49 17.09 20.83
CA ALA A 199 -0.27 16.45 21.89
C ALA A 199 -0.19 14.91 21.72
N HIS A 200 0.02 14.20 22.83
CA HIS A 200 0.02 12.73 22.89
C HIS A 200 1.11 12.03 22.04
N ALA A 201 2.22 12.70 21.71
CA ALA A 201 3.38 12.00 21.18
C ALA A 201 3.93 10.99 22.21
N ILE A 202 4.32 9.80 21.75
CA ILE A 202 4.96 8.80 22.59
C ILE A 202 6.41 9.25 22.86
N VAL A 203 6.73 9.45 24.14
CA VAL A 203 8.09 9.78 24.59
C VAL A 203 8.85 8.49 24.84
N GLU A 204 9.85 8.20 24.01
CA GLU A 204 10.60 6.95 24.04
C GLU A 204 11.95 7.08 23.33
N SER A 205 12.89 6.20 23.69
CA SER A 205 14.18 6.17 22.99
C SER A 205 14.06 5.61 21.57
N VAL A 206 15.02 5.92 20.70
CA VAL A 206 15.13 5.27 19.37
C VAL A 206 15.16 3.74 19.49
N SER A 207 15.82 3.21 20.53
CA SER A 207 15.90 1.77 20.78
C SER A 207 14.54 1.19 21.17
N ASP A 208 13.79 1.89 22.04
CA ASP A 208 12.46 1.46 22.48
C ASP A 208 11.44 1.51 21.35
N LEU A 209 11.47 2.58 20.53
CA LEU A 209 10.68 2.68 19.31
C LEU A 209 10.98 1.50 18.39
N ALA A 210 12.26 1.28 18.08
CA ALA A 210 12.67 0.18 17.22
C ALA A 210 12.26 -1.19 17.79
N ALA A 211 12.27 -1.36 19.12
CA ALA A 211 11.85 -2.59 19.79
C ALA A 211 10.33 -2.82 19.69
N ARG A 212 9.50 -1.81 19.95
CA ARG A 212 8.03 -1.94 19.95
C ARG A 212 7.40 -1.96 18.56
N LEU A 213 8.07 -1.42 17.53
CA LEU A 213 7.51 -1.43 16.18
C LEU A 213 7.31 -2.87 15.69
N VAL A 214 6.06 -3.19 15.40
CA VAL A 214 5.60 -4.46 14.84
C VAL A 214 4.71 -4.15 13.64
N SER A 215 5.28 -4.25 12.44
CA SER A 215 4.54 -4.12 11.17
C SER A 215 3.67 -2.83 11.03
N PRO A 216 4.20 -1.62 11.30
CA PRO A 216 3.51 -0.38 10.94
C PRO A 216 3.23 -0.34 9.43
N GLU A 217 2.28 0.49 8.99
CA GLU A 217 2.10 0.67 7.54
C GLU A 217 3.33 1.32 6.93
N LYS A 218 3.70 2.48 7.49
CA LYS A 218 4.87 3.26 7.09
C LYS A 218 5.50 3.90 8.30
N VAL A 219 6.81 4.10 8.21
CA VAL A 219 7.57 4.91 9.16
C VAL A 219 8.09 6.14 8.42
N ARG A 220 7.80 7.33 8.94
CA ARG A 220 8.38 8.59 8.51
C ARG A 220 9.40 9.05 9.55
N TRP A 221 10.62 9.33 9.12
CA TRP A 221 11.73 9.71 10.01
C TRP A 221 12.14 11.15 9.71
N LEU A 222 11.60 12.09 10.48
CA LEU A 222 11.89 13.52 10.34
C LEU A 222 12.90 14.03 11.38
N SER A 223 13.25 13.18 12.35
CA SER A 223 14.28 13.47 13.33
C SER A 223 15.70 13.38 12.76
N ASN A 224 16.59 14.21 13.28
CA ASN A 224 18.04 14.15 13.06
C ASN A 224 18.73 13.03 13.87
N GLU A 225 18.00 12.35 14.75
CA GLU A 225 18.50 11.15 15.43
C GLU A 225 18.89 10.08 14.42
N LEU A 226 19.90 9.28 14.76
CA LEU A 226 20.38 8.22 13.89
C LEU A 226 19.31 7.14 13.72
N LEU A 227 18.80 7.00 12.49
CA LEU A 227 17.86 5.95 12.14
C LEU A 227 18.49 4.55 12.34
N PRO A 228 17.87 3.66 13.13
CA PRO A 228 18.33 2.27 13.30
C PRO A 228 17.91 1.40 12.10
N ALA A 229 18.36 1.78 10.90
CA ALA A 229 17.87 1.25 9.62
C ALA A 229 18.00 -0.29 9.52
N SER A 230 19.12 -0.85 9.95
CA SER A 230 19.34 -2.31 9.91
C SER A 230 18.38 -3.07 10.82
N VAL A 231 18.08 -2.53 12.00
CA VAL A 231 17.13 -3.13 12.96
C VAL A 231 15.72 -3.13 12.38
N LEU A 232 15.30 -2.01 11.79
CA LEU A 232 13.98 -1.89 11.16
C LEU A 232 13.85 -2.78 9.93
N LEU A 233 14.87 -2.81 9.05
CA LEU A 233 14.86 -3.65 7.85
C LEU A 233 14.83 -5.14 8.17
N ASN A 234 15.51 -5.58 9.24
CA ASN A 234 15.41 -6.97 9.71
C ASN A 234 13.99 -7.35 10.19
N LYS A 235 13.18 -6.35 10.56
CA LYS A 235 11.74 -6.51 10.85
C LYS A 235 10.85 -6.31 9.62
N GLY A 236 11.42 -6.08 8.44
CA GLY A 236 10.69 -5.76 7.21
C GLY A 236 10.12 -4.34 7.17
N ILE A 237 10.61 -3.44 8.01
CA ILE A 237 10.13 -2.06 8.13
C ILE A 237 11.10 -1.14 7.41
N SER A 238 10.57 -0.34 6.48
CA SER A 238 11.32 0.73 5.83
C SER A 238 10.89 2.08 6.39
N ALA A 239 11.86 2.94 6.66
CA ALA A 239 11.61 4.31 7.10
C ALA A 239 11.94 5.30 5.97
N ASP A 240 11.02 6.23 5.73
CA ASP A 240 11.21 7.32 4.79
C ASP A 240 11.84 8.52 5.51
N THR A 241 13.08 8.83 5.17
CA THR A 241 13.87 9.92 5.78
C THR A 241 13.78 11.23 5.00
N ARG A 242 12.99 11.28 3.93
CA ARG A 242 12.91 12.48 3.09
C ARG A 242 12.18 13.60 3.85
N PRO A 243 12.60 14.86 3.68
CA PRO A 243 11.83 15.99 4.21
C PRO A 243 10.44 16.04 3.57
N ILE A 244 9.50 16.70 4.25
CA ILE A 244 8.19 17.03 3.68
C ILE A 244 8.43 17.83 2.40
N ALA A 245 8.00 17.31 1.26
CA ALA A 245 8.15 18.01 -0.02
C ALA A 245 7.16 19.19 -0.10
N ALA A 246 7.55 20.27 -0.77
CA ALA A 246 6.70 21.46 -0.98
C ALA A 246 5.50 21.21 -1.92
N ARG A 247 5.45 20.06 -2.61
CA ARG A 247 4.44 19.72 -3.60
C ARG A 247 3.49 18.63 -3.11
N GLY A 248 2.19 18.92 -3.10
CA GLY A 248 1.18 17.97 -2.65
C GLY A 248 1.05 16.71 -3.50
N ASP A 249 1.25 16.81 -4.82
CA ASP A 249 1.24 15.66 -5.74
C ASP A 249 2.47 14.74 -5.61
N VAL A 250 3.44 15.14 -4.80
CA VAL A 250 4.64 14.35 -4.47
C VAL A 250 4.58 13.86 -3.03
N GLU A 251 4.15 14.71 -2.10
CA GLU A 251 4.14 14.39 -0.68
C GLU A 251 2.95 13.52 -0.29
N LEU A 252 1.72 13.90 -0.65
CA LEU A 252 0.51 13.18 -0.22
C LEU A 252 0.48 11.70 -0.68
N PRO A 253 0.93 11.31 -1.90
CA PRO A 253 1.04 9.90 -2.28
C PRO A 253 1.90 9.04 -1.33
N ARG A 254 2.83 9.65 -0.59
CA ARG A 254 3.68 8.93 0.37
C ARG A 254 2.89 8.43 1.58
N TRP A 255 1.70 8.97 1.82
CA TRP A 255 0.83 8.64 2.94
C TRP A 255 -0.29 7.66 2.60
N VAL A 256 -0.33 7.16 1.36
CA VAL A 256 -1.33 6.18 0.88
C VAL A 256 -0.67 5.02 0.15
N LEU A 257 -1.41 3.96 -0.10
CA LEU A 257 -0.93 2.76 -0.77
C LEU A 257 -1.44 2.68 -2.20
N GLU A 258 -0.55 2.74 -3.18
CA GLU A 258 -0.96 2.51 -4.56
C GLU A 258 -1.47 1.06 -4.73
N GLN A 259 -2.58 0.91 -5.44
CA GLN A 259 -3.16 -0.37 -5.84
C GLN A 259 -3.54 -0.34 -7.32
N SER A 260 -3.36 -1.47 -7.99
CA SER A 260 -3.87 -1.68 -9.34
C SER A 260 -4.90 -2.80 -9.30
N VAL A 261 -6.09 -2.55 -9.85
CA VAL A 261 -7.19 -3.51 -9.91
C VAL A 261 -7.58 -3.70 -11.36
N SER A 262 -7.40 -4.92 -11.86
CA SER A 262 -7.66 -5.28 -13.25
C SER A 262 -8.78 -6.29 -13.36
N ILE A 263 -9.84 -5.95 -14.09
CA ILE A 263 -11.09 -6.70 -14.14
C ILE A 263 -11.44 -7.00 -15.59
N THR A 264 -11.56 -8.29 -15.93
CA THR A 264 -12.11 -8.70 -17.23
C THR A 264 -13.53 -8.15 -17.40
N ASN A 265 -13.77 -7.41 -18.48
CA ASN A 265 -15.02 -6.70 -18.75
C ASN A 265 -15.84 -7.38 -19.86
N HIS A 266 -15.65 -8.68 -20.10
CA HIS A 266 -16.44 -9.42 -21.08
C HIS A 266 -16.76 -10.84 -20.61
N ARG A 267 -17.78 -11.44 -21.22
CA ARG A 267 -18.02 -12.88 -21.13
C ARG A 267 -17.93 -13.47 -22.53
N TYR A 268 -16.85 -14.23 -22.79
CA TYR A 268 -16.57 -14.81 -24.11
C TYR A 268 -16.59 -13.79 -25.27
N GLY A 269 -15.99 -12.60 -25.07
CA GLY A 269 -15.96 -11.54 -26.07
C GLY A 269 -17.16 -10.59 -26.05
N ASN A 270 -18.25 -10.93 -25.37
CA ASN A 270 -19.38 -10.02 -25.18
C ASN A 270 -19.01 -8.95 -24.14
N VAL A 271 -18.60 -7.78 -24.62
CA VAL A 271 -18.15 -6.64 -23.79
C VAL A 271 -19.29 -6.15 -22.90
N GLY A 272 -18.95 -5.82 -21.65
CA GLY A 272 -19.87 -5.40 -20.62
C GLY A 272 -20.57 -6.55 -19.88
N ALA A 273 -20.42 -7.81 -20.32
CA ALA A 273 -21.04 -8.97 -19.68
C ALA A 273 -20.18 -9.61 -18.56
N GLY A 274 -19.04 -9.01 -18.22
CA GLY A 274 -18.25 -9.39 -17.03
C GLY A 274 -18.78 -8.74 -15.74
N PRO A 275 -18.34 -9.20 -14.55
CA PRO A 275 -18.80 -8.64 -13.28
C PRO A 275 -18.41 -7.16 -13.15
N ARG A 276 -19.28 -6.33 -12.58
CA ARG A 276 -19.06 -4.89 -12.37
C ARG A 276 -19.09 -4.51 -10.88
N PRO A 277 -18.14 -5.02 -10.08
CA PRO A 277 -18.05 -4.65 -8.67
C PRO A 277 -17.82 -3.15 -8.54
N ARG A 278 -18.32 -2.55 -7.47
CA ARG A 278 -17.93 -1.19 -7.10
C ARG A 278 -16.49 -1.21 -6.58
N ILE A 279 -15.76 -0.14 -6.86
CA ILE A 279 -14.37 0.04 -6.41
C ILE A 279 -14.37 1.17 -5.39
N THR A 280 -14.07 0.84 -4.13
CA THR A 280 -14.00 1.80 -3.02
C THR A 280 -12.56 2.03 -2.57
N MET A 281 -12.31 3.23 -2.06
CA MET A 281 -11.01 3.60 -1.48
C MET A 281 -10.88 3.11 -0.03
N GLU A 282 -12.02 2.97 0.66
CA GLU A 282 -12.18 2.30 1.96
C GLU A 282 -12.10 0.78 1.82
#